data_AF-A0A4Q0SYH2-F1
#
_entry.id   AF-A0A4Q0SYH2-F1
#
_cell.length_a   1.000
_cell.length_b   1.000
_cell.length_c   1.000
_cell.angle_alpha   90.00
_cell.angle_beta   90.00
_cell.angle_gamma   90.00
#
_symmetry.space_group_name_H-M   'P 1'
#
loop_
_entity.id
_entity.type
_entity.pdbx_description
1 polymer ?
#
loop_
_entity_poly.entity_id
_entity_poly.type
_entity_poly.pdbx_seq_one_letter_code
_entity_poly.pdbx_strand_id
1 'polypeptide(L)'
;MTEMPTKNPKILYAMLRHTKDGGKLHEHLSEHLEWMHGNEKDGRVFMSGPTDGSELNGLTIIEAASREVADELAQQDPLIRSGAVTYSLHTWNVNEGRIALTLYLSNQSALLG
;
A
#
# COMPACT_ATOMS: atom_id res chain seq x y z
N MET A 1 4.14 -13.60 -34.24
CA MET A 1 3.04 -12.82 -33.63
C MET A 1 2.98 -13.27 -32.18
N THR A 2 3.65 -12.55 -31.28
CA THR A 2 3.73 -12.95 -29.87
C THR A 2 2.48 -12.40 -29.18
N GLU A 3 1.66 -13.27 -28.59
CA GLU A 3 0.54 -12.85 -27.75
C GLU A 3 1.08 -11.91 -26.67
N MET A 4 0.58 -10.67 -26.66
CA MET A 4 0.84 -9.76 -25.56
C MET A 4 0.06 -10.30 -24.35
N PRO A 5 0.69 -10.43 -23.17
CA PRO A 5 -0.02 -10.88 -21.98
C PRO A 5 -1.18 -9.92 -21.72
N THR A 6 -2.40 -10.43 -21.77
CA THR A 6 -3.60 -9.72 -21.32
C THR A 6 -3.41 -9.46 -19.83
N LYS A 7 -2.95 -8.25 -19.48
CA LYS A 7 -2.83 -7.82 -18.10
C LYS A 7 -4.25 -7.79 -17.54
N ASN A 8 -4.59 -8.76 -16.67
CA ASN A 8 -5.86 -8.72 -15.96
C ASN A 8 -6.04 -7.33 -15.33
N PRO A 9 -7.24 -6.73 -15.40
CA PRO A 9 -7.46 -5.42 -14.81
C PRO A 9 -7.21 -5.55 -13.30
N LYS A 10 -6.18 -4.87 -12.83
CA LYS A 10 -5.85 -4.85 -11.41
C LYS A 10 -6.81 -3.89 -10.70
N ILE A 11 -7.34 -4.33 -9.57
CA ILE A 11 -8.33 -3.64 -8.75
C ILE A 11 -7.61 -3.03 -7.56
N LEU A 12 -8.05 -1.84 -7.13
CA LEU A 12 -7.52 -1.19 -5.94
C LEU A 12 -8.33 -1.58 -4.69
N TYR A 13 -7.61 -1.81 -3.60
CA TYR A 13 -8.19 -2.14 -2.30
C TYR A 13 -7.63 -1.21 -1.24
N ALA A 14 -8.51 -0.59 -0.45
CA ALA A 14 -8.14 0.17 0.73
C ALA A 14 -8.06 -0.76 1.93
N MET A 15 -6.84 -0.97 2.43
CA MET A 15 -6.55 -1.66 3.68
C MET A 15 -6.39 -0.65 4.81
N LEU A 16 -7.32 -0.65 5.76
CA LEU A 16 -7.26 0.16 6.97
C LEU A 16 -6.70 -0.70 8.10
N ARG A 17 -5.61 -0.26 8.72
CA ARG A 17 -4.95 -0.93 9.85
C ARG A 17 -5.25 -0.17 11.14
N HIS A 18 -5.58 -0.93 12.18
CA HIS A 18 -5.85 -0.45 13.53
C HIS A 18 -4.92 -1.12 14.53
N THR A 19 -4.16 -0.33 15.30
CA THR A 19 -3.28 -0.87 16.33
C THR A 19 -4.05 -1.57 17.44
N LYS A 20 -3.54 -2.75 17.82
CA LYS A 20 -3.91 -3.50 19.02
C LYS A 20 -2.84 -3.40 20.10
N ASP A 21 -1.58 -3.41 19.69
CA ASP A 21 -0.43 -3.38 20.58
C ASP A 21 0.67 -2.47 20.01
N GLY A 22 0.83 -1.29 20.60
CA GLY A 22 1.83 -0.31 20.18
C GLY A 22 3.27 -0.73 20.46
N GLY A 23 3.49 -1.59 21.46
CA GLY A 23 4.83 -2.12 21.76
C GLY A 23 5.30 -3.07 20.66
N LYS A 24 4.45 -4.02 20.28
CA LYS A 24 4.72 -4.91 19.15
C LYS A 24 4.81 -4.16 17.83
N LEU A 25 4.03 -3.11 17.65
CA LEU A 25 4.13 -2.28 16.45
C LEU A 25 5.54 -1.70 16.33
N HIS A 26 6.06 -1.13 17.42
CA HIS A 26 7.41 -0.56 17.43
C HIS A 26 8.48 -1.63 17.16
N GLU A 27 8.34 -2.82 17.77
CA GLU A 27 9.25 -3.95 17.58
C GLU A 27 9.33 -4.41 16.12
N HIS A 28 8.19 -4.47 15.42
CA HIS A 28 8.11 -4.97 14.04
C HIS A 28 8.08 -3.88 12.96
N LEU A 29 8.23 -2.60 13.33
CA LEU A 29 8.13 -1.48 12.39
C LEU A 29 9.19 -1.53 11.28
N SER A 30 10.42 -1.94 11.60
CA SER A 30 11.49 -2.03 10.58
C SER A 30 11.14 -3.06 9.49
N GLU A 31 10.74 -4.27 9.89
CA GLU A 31 10.34 -5.34 8.97
C GLU A 31 9.11 -4.92 8.15
N HIS A 32 8.18 -4.21 8.78
CA HIS A 32 7.02 -3.65 8.10
C HIS A 32 7.43 -2.70 6.97
N LEU A 33 8.33 -1.74 7.24
CA LEU A 33 8.79 -0.79 6.23
C LEU A 33 9.55 -1.47 5.09
N GLU A 34 10.38 -2.47 5.39
CA GLU A 34 11.03 -3.28 4.36
C GLU A 34 10.03 -4.01 3.46
N TRP A 35 9.01 -4.63 4.08
CA TRP A 35 7.91 -5.27 3.35
C TRP A 35 7.12 -4.27 2.50
N MET A 36 6.84 -3.07 3.02
CA MET A 36 6.15 -2.00 2.31
C MET A 36 6.94 -1.54 1.07
N HIS A 37 8.24 -1.24 1.22
CA HIS A 37 9.08 -0.82 0.11
C HIS A 37 9.22 -1.90 -0.97
N GLY A 38 9.31 -3.18 -0.57
CA GLY A 38 9.32 -4.30 -1.51
C GLY A 38 8.04 -4.35 -2.35
N ASN A 39 6.88 -4.25 -1.70
CA ASN A 39 5.59 -4.30 -2.39
C ASN A 39 5.28 -3.04 -3.21
N GLU A 40 5.78 -1.87 -2.80
CA GLU A 40 5.73 -0.65 -3.62
C GLU A 40 6.52 -0.85 -4.92
N LYS A 41 7.76 -1.33 -4.81
CA LYS A 41 8.62 -1.59 -5.98
C LYS A 41 8.03 -2.62 -6.94
N ASP A 42 7.32 -3.62 -6.42
CA ASP A 42 6.65 -4.66 -7.21
C ASP A 42 5.29 -4.22 -7.77
N GLY A 43 4.85 -2.98 -7.50
CA GLY A 43 3.56 -2.45 -7.96
C GLY A 43 2.37 -3.17 -7.34
N ARG A 44 2.51 -3.64 -6.10
CA ARG A 44 1.45 -4.26 -5.27
C ARG A 44 0.91 -3.29 -4.22
N VAL A 45 1.73 -2.35 -3.76
CA VAL A 45 1.30 -1.19 -2.95
C VAL A 45 1.35 0.05 -3.84
N PHE A 46 0.22 0.74 -3.95
CA PHE A 46 0.11 1.98 -4.70
C PHE A 46 0.42 3.21 -3.84
N MET A 47 -0.12 3.25 -2.62
CA MET A 47 0.11 4.32 -1.64
C MET A 47 -0.03 3.77 -0.23
N SER A 48 0.69 4.31 0.74
CA SER A 48 0.53 3.95 2.15
C SER A 48 0.98 5.06 3.08
N GLY A 49 0.45 5.08 4.30
CA GLY A 49 0.87 5.99 5.35
C GLY A 49 0.04 5.87 6.62
N PRO A 50 0.41 6.62 7.67
CA PRO A 50 -0.36 6.69 8.90
C PRO A 50 -1.70 7.42 8.68
N THR A 51 -2.71 7.09 9.49
CA THR A 51 -3.98 7.84 9.53
C THR A 51 -4.10 8.67 10.81
N ASP A 52 -4.87 9.76 10.74
CA ASP A 52 -5.16 10.64 11.88
C ASP A 52 -3.92 11.24 12.58
N GLY A 53 -2.79 11.31 11.87
CA GLY A 53 -1.50 11.77 12.40
C GLY A 53 -0.92 10.85 13.48
N SER A 54 -1.48 9.66 13.67
CA SER A 54 -1.04 8.66 14.62
C SER A 54 -0.25 7.59 13.88
N GLU A 55 1.02 7.41 14.24
CA GLU A 55 1.88 6.31 13.75
C GLU A 55 1.33 4.91 14.11
N LEU A 56 0.24 4.84 14.89
CA LEU A 56 -0.38 3.60 15.31
C LEU A 56 -1.43 3.09 14.30
N ASN A 57 -2.09 3.94 13.53
CA ASN A 57 -3.07 3.49 12.54
C ASN A 57 -2.57 3.79 11.14
N GLY A 58 -3.08 3.09 10.12
CA GLY A 58 -2.59 3.31 8.77
C GLY A 58 -3.58 2.94 7.68
N LEU A 59 -3.37 3.53 6.51
CA LEU A 59 -4.07 3.21 5.28
C LEU A 59 -3.04 2.71 4.27
N THR A 60 -3.38 1.65 3.56
CA THR A 60 -2.62 1.19 2.39
C THR A 60 -3.56 0.93 1.24
N ILE A 61 -3.22 1.46 0.07
CA ILE A 61 -3.89 1.15 -1.19
C ILE A 61 -3.12 0.02 -1.86
N ILE A 62 -3.74 -1.15 -1.94
CA ILE A 62 -3.19 -2.37 -2.53
C ILE A 62 -3.73 -2.51 -3.96
N GLU A 63 -2.86 -2.92 -4.88
CA GLU A 63 -3.20 -3.26 -6.25
C GLU A 63 -3.14 -4.79 -6.44
N ALA A 64 -4.29 -5.44 -6.67
CA ALA A 64 -4.38 -6.91 -6.76
C ALA A 64 -5.42 -7.38 -7.80
N ALA A 65 -5.33 -8.65 -8.20
CA ALA A 65 -6.23 -9.25 -9.19
C ALA A 65 -7.60 -9.65 -8.62
N SER A 66 -7.69 -9.86 -7.31
CA SER A 66 -8.93 -10.17 -6.59
C SER A 66 -8.82 -9.79 -5.11
N ARG A 67 -9.93 -9.86 -4.38
CA ARG A 67 -9.96 -9.56 -2.95
C ARG A 67 -9.15 -10.58 -2.16
N GLU A 68 -9.19 -11.83 -2.57
CA GLU A 68 -8.46 -12.94 -1.96
C GLU A 68 -6.95 -12.71 -2.10
N VAL A 69 -6.47 -12.31 -3.27
CA VAL A 69 -5.05 -11.98 -3.48
C VAL A 69 -4.62 -10.77 -2.65
N ALA A 70 -5.47 -9.75 -2.54
CA ALA A 70 -5.19 -8.59 -1.67
C ALA A 70 -5.16 -8.98 -0.19
N ASP A 71 -6.04 -9.87 0.23
CA ASP A 71 -6.11 -10.37 1.61
C ASP A 71 -4.90 -11.25 1.95
N GLU A 72 -4.52 -12.18 1.07
CA GLU A 72 -3.29 -12.97 1.19
C GLU A 72 -2.04 -12.09 1.26
N LEU A 73 -2.02 -10.97 0.52
CA LEU A 73 -0.93 -10.01 0.62
C LEU A 73 -0.94 -9.29 1.97
N ALA A 74 -2.10 -8.77 2.41
CA ALA A 74 -2.24 -8.10 3.69
C ALA A 74 -1.78 -8.97 4.87
N GLN A 75 -2.13 -10.26 4.86
CA GLN A 75 -1.72 -11.22 5.90
C GLN A 75 -0.20 -11.46 5.95
N GLN A 76 0.58 -11.01 4.97
CA GLN A 76 2.05 -11.09 4.99
C GLN A 76 2.70 -9.89 5.68
N ASP A 77 1.96 -8.81 5.96
CA ASP A 77 2.45 -7.65 6.70
C ASP A 77 2.96 -8.10 8.09
N PRO A 78 4.23 -7.83 8.45
CA PRO A 78 4.79 -8.15 9.77
C PRO A 78 3.96 -7.62 10.95
N LEU A 79 3.32 -6.45 10.81
CA LEU A 79 2.46 -5.90 11.86
C LEU A 79 1.19 -6.72 12.05
N ILE A 80 0.65 -7.28 10.97
CA ILE A 80 -0.53 -8.14 11.02
C ILE A 80 -0.14 -9.51 11.60
N ARG A 81 0.95 -10.12 11.12
CA ARG A 81 1.41 -11.45 11.59
C ARG A 81 1.80 -11.49 13.07
N SER A 82 2.42 -10.42 13.58
CA SER A 82 2.76 -10.29 15.00
C SER A 82 1.55 -10.04 15.91
N GLY A 83 0.40 -9.72 15.32
CA GLY A 83 -0.79 -9.28 16.03
C GLY A 83 -0.70 -7.85 16.57
N ALA A 84 0.29 -7.06 16.12
CA ALA A 84 0.42 -5.65 16.50
C ALA A 84 -0.77 -4.82 16.00
N VAL A 85 -1.29 -5.14 14.82
CA VAL A 85 -2.45 -4.49 14.20
C VAL A 85 -3.47 -5.51 13.71
N THR A 86 -4.72 -5.07 13.60
CA THR A 86 -5.76 -5.74 12.79
C THR A 86 -6.08 -4.89 11.58
N TYR A 87 -6.71 -5.45 10.55
CA TYR A 87 -7.08 -4.69 9.37
C TYR A 87 -8.52 -4.95 8.89
N SER A 88 -9.07 -3.99 8.15
CA SER A 88 -10.22 -4.18 7.26
C SER A 88 -9.80 -3.92 5.81
N LEU A 89 -10.44 -4.60 4.88
CA LEU A 89 -10.13 -4.52 3.45
C LEU A 89 -11.38 -4.21 2.65
N HIS A 90 -11.34 -3.12 1.90
CA HIS A 90 -12.44 -2.61 1.09
C HIS A 90 -12.00 -2.48 -0.37
N THR A 91 -12.83 -2.92 -1.31
CA THR A 91 -12.64 -2.59 -2.72
C THR A 91 -12.79 -1.07 -2.90
N TRP A 92 -11.85 -0.43 -3.60
CA TRP A 92 -11.90 1.00 -3.88
C TRP A 92 -12.04 1.24 -5.38
N ASN A 93 -13.21 1.77 -5.77
CA ASN A 93 -13.45 2.25 -7.11
C ASN A 93 -13.02 3.72 -7.16
N VAL A 94 -11.87 3.99 -7.78
CA VAL A 94 -11.39 5.36 -7.96
C VAL A 94 -12.20 6.01 -9.08
N ASN A 95 -13.05 6.97 -8.70
CA ASN A 95 -13.87 7.71 -9.65
C ASN A 95 -13.19 9.04 -10.06
N GLU A 96 -12.57 9.72 -9.09
CA GLU A 96 -11.88 10.99 -9.31
C GLU A 96 -10.46 10.95 -8.73
N GLY A 97 -9.55 11.71 -9.37
CA GLY A 97 -8.18 11.88 -8.91
C GLY A 97 -7.49 13.03 -9.64
N ARG A 98 -6.47 13.62 -8.99
CA ARG A 98 -5.60 14.63 -9.59
C ARG A 98 -4.16 14.35 -9.16
N ILE A 99 -3.26 14.33 -10.13
CA ILE A 99 -1.82 14.35 -9.89
C ILE A 99 -1.29 15.63 -10.54
N ALA A 100 -0.62 16.49 -9.76
CA ALA A 100 0.13 17.60 -10.32
C ALA A 100 1.63 17.32 -10.21
N LEU A 101 2.30 17.44 -11.35
CA LEU A 101 3.72 17.19 -11.49
C LEU A 101 4.33 18.34 -12.28
N THR A 102 5.35 18.97 -11.72
CA THR A 102 6.20 19.92 -12.44
C THR A 102 7.52 19.26 -12.74
N LEU A 103 7.91 19.22 -14.01
CA LEU A 103 9.18 18.68 -14.47
C LEU A 103 10.10 19.79 -14.97
N TYR A 104 11.27 19.91 -14.37
CA TYR A 104 12.33 20.82 -14.81
C TYR A 104 13.33 20.02 -15.65
N LEU A 105 13.32 20.24 -16.96
CA LEU A 105 14.15 19.45 -17.87
C LEU A 105 15.64 19.83 -17.81
N SER A 106 15.96 21.09 -17.54
CA SER A 106 17.34 21.58 -17.54
C SER A 106 18.20 21.02 -16.40
N ASN A 107 17.60 20.77 -15.24
CA ASN A 107 18.27 20.21 -14.06
C ASN A 107 17.73 18.81 -13.71
N GLN A 108 16.88 18.24 -14.57
CA GLN A 108 16.31 16.90 -14.43
C GLN A 108 15.65 16.68 -13.06
N SER A 109 14.90 17.68 -12.57
CA SER A 109 14.20 17.60 -11.28
C SER A 109 12.68 17.60 -11.42
N ALA A 110 11.99 17.17 -10.36
CA ALA A 110 10.54 17.11 -10.29
C ALA A 110 10.02 17.70 -8.97
N LEU A 111 8.86 18.34 -9.02
CA LEU A 111 8.08 18.74 -7.84
C LEU A 111 6.71 18.08 -7.88
N LEU A 112 6.27 17.58 -6.74
CA LEU A 112 4.93 17.05 -6.50
C LEU A 112 4.10 18.13 -5.78
N GLY A 113 2.84 18.33 -6.19
CA GLY A 113 1.91 19.32 -5.61
C GLY A 113 0.43 19.00 -5.82
#